data_AF-A0A7S1C0F1-F1
#
_entry.id   AF-A0A7S1C0F1-F1
#
_cell.length_a   1.000
_cell.length_b   1.000
_cell.length_c   1.000
_cell.angle_alpha   90.00
_cell.angle_beta   90.00
_cell.angle_gamma   90.00
#
_symmetry.space_group_name_H-M   'P 1'
#
loop_
_entity.id
_entity.type
_entity.pdbx_description
1 polymer ?
#
loop_
_entity_poly.entity_id
_entity_poly.type
_entity_poly.pdbx_seq_one_letter_code
_entity_poly.pdbx_strand_id
1 'polypeptide(L)'
;MKLKRIVIFLAVGKTTTVHGCDPQPPCGIVAKDIQLTEKPGIVHVVLAQHEECSPDPNEINWNNSQELNLTKIEVGVETGIVLKEIDQPWNASSIFPNGLDTLPTVDQSRYSISFEKSSGSVVVTGETFGSRKLIYNLPGFVFPSNKKRPKNVIWFYSDKMERMFFVYKKGGNYGQFSISSCTTKIHSPVESKDLCVNTNTKLNLWSVAMSNPKLFSKTKVYDSLQLVGLPNAHSCGGYSYYKFNERTLFKSVQTLNKVFIPTTVDSRTGFAYSVEGGRDKAILVKAEKIVNKQPAIYRMKSRYRRIRVRIQRSTLKASFNGSN
;
A
#
# COMPACT_ATOMS: atom_id res chain seq x y z
N MET A 1 -63.51 13.05 4.87
CA MET A 1 -63.34 12.59 3.46
C MET A 1 -62.85 13.78 2.65
N LYS A 2 -61.75 13.81 1.89
CA LYS A 2 -60.89 12.78 1.29
C LYS A 2 -59.41 13.19 1.48
N LEU A 3 -58.57 12.24 1.91
CA LEU A 3 -57.12 12.29 1.77
C LEU A 3 -56.75 12.47 0.28
N LYS A 4 -55.84 13.39 -0.05
CA LYS A 4 -55.09 13.34 -1.32
C LYS A 4 -53.61 13.21 -1.00
N ARG A 5 -53.05 12.13 -1.57
CA ARG A 5 -51.75 11.53 -1.31
C ARG A 5 -50.61 12.45 -1.72
N ILE A 6 -49.63 12.60 -0.82
CA ILE A 6 -48.27 13.02 -1.18
C ILE A 6 -47.60 11.84 -1.86
N VAL A 7 -47.24 11.99 -3.13
CA VAL A 7 -46.40 11.02 -3.84
C VAL A 7 -44.95 11.40 -3.56
N ILE A 8 -44.31 10.68 -2.63
CA ILE A 8 -42.86 10.74 -2.41
C ILE A 8 -42.24 9.72 -3.37
N PHE A 9 -41.53 10.20 -4.38
CA PHE A 9 -40.65 9.35 -5.18
C PHE A 9 -39.42 8.97 -4.34
N LEU A 10 -39.49 7.81 -3.71
CA LEU A 10 -38.33 7.12 -3.15
C LEU A 10 -37.55 6.50 -4.32
N ALA A 11 -36.52 7.21 -4.79
CA ALA A 11 -35.50 6.61 -5.64
C ALA A 11 -34.66 5.64 -4.79
N VAL A 12 -35.09 4.38 -4.73
CA VAL A 12 -34.25 3.27 -4.26
C VAL A 12 -33.28 2.94 -5.39
N GLY A 13 -32.20 3.70 -5.48
CA GLY A 13 -31.03 3.30 -6.27
C GLY A 13 -30.38 2.10 -5.60
N LYS A 14 -30.67 0.88 -6.08
CA LYS A 14 -29.92 -0.32 -5.70
C LYS A 14 -28.49 -0.17 -6.21
N THR A 15 -27.58 -0.34 -5.27
CA THR A 15 -26.13 -0.25 -5.41
C THR A 15 -25.58 -1.20 -6.46
N THR A 16 -24.87 -0.67 -7.45
CA THR A 16 -23.89 -1.42 -8.24
C THR A 16 -22.70 -1.77 -7.35
N THR A 17 -22.65 -3.01 -6.88
CA THR A 17 -21.37 -3.63 -6.50
C THR A 17 -20.65 -4.03 -7.78
N VAL A 18 -19.64 -3.24 -8.17
CA VAL A 18 -18.65 -3.68 -9.14
C VAL A 18 -17.26 -3.30 -8.64
N HIS A 19 -16.32 -4.12 -9.07
CA HIS A 19 -14.86 -3.94 -9.08
C HIS A 19 -14.16 -4.65 -7.96
N GLY A 20 -13.55 -5.76 -8.34
CA GLY A 20 -12.39 -6.15 -7.61
C GLY A 20 -11.40 -6.93 -8.46
N CYS A 21 -11.05 -6.44 -9.64
CA CYS A 21 -9.73 -5.93 -10.02
C CYS A 21 -9.84 -5.43 -11.45
N ASP A 22 -9.38 -4.22 -11.80
CA ASP A 22 -9.83 -3.53 -13.01
C ASP A 22 -9.68 -4.40 -14.29
N PRO A 23 -10.80 -4.92 -14.88
CA PRO A 23 -10.77 -6.10 -15.75
C PRO A 23 -10.80 -5.73 -17.23
N GLN A 24 -10.29 -4.57 -17.62
CA GLN A 24 -10.21 -4.22 -19.04
C GLN A 24 -8.82 -4.54 -19.58
N PRO A 25 -8.71 -5.20 -20.75
CA PRO A 25 -7.43 -5.42 -21.41
C PRO A 25 -6.71 -4.09 -21.64
N PRO A 26 -5.38 -4.06 -21.59
CA PRO A 26 -4.64 -2.84 -21.90
C PRO A 26 -4.88 -2.43 -23.36
N CYS A 27 -4.97 -1.13 -23.60
CA CYS A 27 -5.12 -0.54 -24.94
C CYS A 27 -4.40 0.81 -24.96
N GLY A 28 -4.04 1.27 -26.15
CA GLY A 28 -3.24 2.49 -26.36
C GLY A 28 -1.90 2.42 -25.64
N ILE A 29 -1.46 3.54 -25.09
CA ILE A 29 -0.19 3.63 -24.34
C ILE A 29 -0.48 3.48 -22.85
N VAL A 30 0.19 2.55 -22.18
CA VAL A 30 0.07 2.28 -20.75
C VAL A 30 1.45 2.24 -20.09
N ALA A 31 1.52 2.64 -18.82
CA ALA A 31 2.73 2.46 -18.02
C ALA A 31 2.80 1.01 -17.53
N LYS A 32 3.91 0.34 -17.83
CA LYS A 32 4.17 -1.05 -17.47
C LYS A 32 4.99 -1.18 -16.20
N ASP A 33 5.99 -0.31 -16.02
CA ASP A 33 6.92 -0.39 -14.88
C ASP A 33 7.55 0.96 -14.52
N ILE A 34 8.13 1.05 -13.32
CA ILE A 34 8.98 2.15 -12.86
C ILE A 34 10.34 1.60 -12.45
N GLN A 35 11.38 2.01 -13.18
CA GLN A 35 12.77 1.69 -12.86
C GLN A 35 13.42 2.86 -12.12
N LEU A 36 14.06 2.56 -10.99
CA LEU A 36 14.84 3.54 -10.25
C LEU A 36 16.18 3.80 -10.96
N THR A 37 16.64 5.04 -10.89
CA THR A 37 17.94 5.43 -11.47
C THR A 37 18.99 5.68 -10.40
N GLU A 38 20.24 5.83 -10.82
CA GLU A 38 21.33 6.20 -9.93
C GLU A 38 21.16 7.56 -9.27
N LYS A 39 20.41 8.48 -9.91
CA LYS A 39 20.11 9.80 -9.37
C LYS A 39 18.77 9.79 -8.63
N PRO A 40 18.74 10.03 -7.32
CA PRO A 40 17.48 10.06 -6.59
C PRO A 40 16.55 11.17 -7.11
N GLY A 41 15.25 10.88 -7.19
CA GLY A 41 14.27 11.81 -7.76
C GLY A 41 14.17 11.80 -9.28
N ILE A 42 15.01 11.02 -9.98
CA ILE A 42 14.87 10.71 -11.40
C ILE A 42 14.45 9.25 -11.52
N VAL A 43 13.36 8.99 -12.24
CA VAL A 43 12.85 7.64 -12.48
C VAL A 43 12.66 7.40 -13.96
N HIS A 44 12.86 6.16 -14.37
CA HIS A 44 12.51 5.71 -15.71
C HIS A 44 11.13 5.07 -15.69
N VAL A 45 10.24 5.54 -16.55
CA VAL A 45 8.92 4.93 -16.74
C VAL A 45 8.96 4.10 -18.01
N VAL A 46 8.68 2.80 -17.87
CA VAL A 46 8.56 1.88 -18.99
C VAL A 46 7.13 1.95 -19.50
N LEU A 47 6.97 2.25 -20.78
CA LEU A 47 5.70 2.41 -21.47
C LEU A 47 5.51 1.29 -22.48
N ALA A 48 4.34 0.66 -22.47
CA ALA A 48 3.92 -0.30 -23.47
C ALA A 48 2.86 0.31 -24.39
N GLN A 49 3.02 0.11 -25.69
CA GLN A 49 2.00 0.40 -26.68
C GLN A 49 1.24 -0.89 -26.99
N HIS A 50 -0.07 -0.79 -26.95
CA HIS A 50 -1.03 -1.79 -27.39
C HIS A 50 -1.85 -1.22 -28.56
N GLU A 51 -2.72 -2.03 -29.13
CA GLU A 51 -3.72 -1.55 -30.09
C GLU A 51 -4.54 -0.39 -29.52
N GLU A 52 -5.00 0.52 -30.38
CA GLU A 52 -5.80 1.67 -29.95
C GLU A 52 -7.05 1.24 -29.18
N CYS A 53 -7.46 2.07 -28.22
CA CYS A 53 -8.66 1.76 -27.45
C CYS A 53 -9.90 1.88 -28.34
N SER A 54 -10.83 0.93 -28.23
CA SER A 54 -12.11 1.04 -28.94
C SER A 54 -12.82 2.34 -28.51
N PRO A 55 -13.41 3.10 -29.45
CA PRO A 55 -14.23 4.25 -29.12
C PRO A 55 -15.52 3.86 -28.38
N ASP A 56 -15.96 2.60 -28.47
CA ASP A 56 -17.06 2.07 -27.66
C ASP A 56 -16.50 1.47 -26.35
N PRO A 57 -16.79 2.07 -25.18
CA PRO A 57 -16.31 1.58 -23.89
C PRO A 57 -16.89 0.20 -23.49
N ASN A 58 -17.92 -0.29 -24.19
CA ASN A 58 -18.51 -1.61 -23.97
C ASN A 58 -17.91 -2.71 -24.85
N GLU A 59 -17.14 -2.35 -25.87
CA GLU A 59 -16.47 -3.30 -26.75
C GLU A 59 -15.15 -3.75 -26.12
N ILE A 60 -15.20 -4.85 -25.37
CA ILE A 60 -14.03 -5.41 -24.70
C ILE A 60 -13.38 -6.44 -25.63
N ASN A 61 -12.31 -6.05 -26.32
CA ASN A 61 -11.50 -6.97 -27.10
C ASN A 61 -10.29 -7.48 -26.30
N TRP A 62 -10.38 -8.71 -25.80
CA TRP A 62 -9.29 -9.35 -25.03
C TRP A 62 -8.11 -9.79 -25.90
N ASN A 63 -8.29 -9.87 -27.22
CA ASN A 63 -7.21 -10.23 -28.15
C ASN A 63 -6.20 -9.09 -28.31
N ASN A 64 -6.57 -7.85 -27.95
CA ASN A 64 -5.72 -6.66 -28.04
C ASN A 64 -4.73 -6.51 -26.88
N SER A 65 -4.58 -7.55 -26.06
CA SER A 65 -3.66 -7.56 -24.92
C SER A 65 -2.18 -7.68 -25.32
N GLN A 66 -1.87 -7.94 -26.59
CA GLN A 66 -0.51 -8.02 -27.08
C GLN A 66 0.20 -6.67 -27.00
N GLU A 67 1.43 -6.67 -26.48
CA GLU A 67 2.33 -5.51 -26.51
C GLU A 67 2.92 -5.38 -27.92
N LEU A 68 2.68 -4.25 -28.57
CA LEU A 68 3.19 -3.94 -29.90
C LEU A 68 4.60 -3.35 -29.86
N ASN A 69 4.86 -2.47 -28.88
CA ASN A 69 6.14 -1.80 -28.72
C ASN A 69 6.38 -1.41 -27.26
N LEU A 70 7.65 -1.28 -26.87
CA LEU A 70 8.10 -0.82 -25.56
C LEU A 70 9.02 0.38 -25.73
N THR A 71 8.75 1.45 -25.00
CA THR A 71 9.64 2.61 -24.93
C THR A 71 9.88 3.02 -23.48
N LYS A 72 10.92 3.79 -23.25
CA LYS A 72 11.31 4.27 -21.92
C LYS A 72 11.46 5.78 -21.95
N ILE A 73 10.93 6.44 -20.91
CA ILE A 73 11.11 7.86 -20.69
C ILE A 73 11.77 8.11 -19.34
N GLU A 74 12.61 9.14 -19.28
CA GLU A 74 13.18 9.64 -18.04
C GLU A 74 12.29 10.75 -17.48
N VAL A 75 11.97 10.67 -16.20
CA VAL A 75 11.13 11.64 -15.51
C VAL A 75 11.87 12.19 -14.30
N GLY A 76 12.23 13.47 -14.38
CA GLY A 76 12.68 14.25 -13.24
C GLY A 76 11.48 14.61 -12.37
N VAL A 77 11.26 13.89 -11.27
CA VAL A 77 10.04 14.00 -10.48
C VAL A 77 9.91 15.40 -9.88
N GLU A 78 10.98 15.98 -9.36
CA GLU A 78 10.95 17.33 -8.76
C GLU A 78 10.86 18.45 -9.79
N THR A 79 11.54 18.29 -10.92
CA THR A 79 11.61 19.30 -11.99
C THR A 79 10.40 19.26 -12.91
N GLY A 80 9.71 18.12 -12.97
CA GLY A 80 8.64 17.85 -13.95
C GLY A 80 9.15 17.65 -15.37
N ILE A 81 10.46 17.62 -15.57
CA ILE A 81 11.09 17.44 -16.88
C ILE A 81 10.92 15.98 -17.30
N VAL A 82 10.57 15.77 -18.57
CA VAL A 82 10.40 14.46 -19.19
C VAL A 82 11.32 14.39 -20.38
N LEU A 83 12.24 13.43 -20.39
CA LEU A 83 13.20 13.22 -21.46
C LEU A 83 12.98 11.88 -22.15
N LYS A 84 13.32 11.84 -23.44
CA LYS A 84 13.40 10.63 -24.25
C LYS A 84 14.84 10.47 -24.69
N GLU A 85 15.29 9.22 -24.79
CA GLU A 85 16.66 8.90 -25.22
C GLU A 85 16.97 9.49 -26.60
N ILE A 86 15.97 9.50 -27.48
CA ILE A 86 16.07 9.99 -28.86
C ILE A 86 16.17 11.52 -28.91
N ASP A 87 15.52 12.22 -27.96
CA ASP A 87 15.50 13.69 -27.92
C ASP A 87 16.79 14.22 -27.26
N GLN A 88 17.36 13.49 -26.30
CA GLN A 88 18.65 13.76 -25.65
C GLN A 88 19.13 12.56 -24.82
N PRO A 89 20.45 12.44 -24.56
CA PRO A 89 20.99 11.41 -23.67
C PRO A 89 20.32 11.43 -22.30
N TRP A 90 20.11 10.26 -21.70
CA TRP A 90 19.58 10.16 -20.34
C TRP A 90 20.51 10.83 -19.34
N ASN A 91 19.92 11.47 -18.33
CA ASN A 91 20.69 12.09 -17.26
C ASN A 91 21.13 11.06 -16.21
N ALA A 92 20.44 9.92 -16.10
CA ALA A 92 20.72 8.93 -15.09
C ALA A 92 20.60 7.50 -15.62
N SER A 93 21.54 6.63 -15.24
CA SER A 93 21.48 5.21 -15.56
C SER A 93 20.47 4.47 -14.69
N SER A 94 19.81 3.44 -15.22
CA SER A 94 18.91 2.57 -14.44
C SER A 94 19.73 1.72 -13.47
N ILE A 95 19.25 1.52 -12.24
CA ILE A 95 19.86 0.56 -11.30
C ILE A 95 18.89 -0.59 -11.07
N PHE A 96 19.37 -1.83 -11.28
CA PHE A 96 18.62 -3.05 -11.02
C PHE A 96 19.33 -3.90 -9.94
N PRO A 97 18.60 -4.56 -9.02
CA PRO A 97 17.18 -4.38 -8.68
C PRO A 97 17.01 -3.37 -7.53
N ASN A 98 16.05 -2.44 -7.63
CA ASN A 98 15.67 -1.56 -6.52
C ASN A 98 14.15 -1.47 -6.42
N GLY A 99 13.60 -1.68 -5.22
CA GLY A 99 12.17 -1.52 -4.94
C GLY A 99 11.83 -2.04 -3.55
N LEU A 100 10.53 -2.15 -3.22
CA LEU A 100 10.11 -2.75 -1.95
C LEU A 100 10.52 -4.22 -1.83
N ASP A 101 10.51 -4.98 -2.94
CA ASP A 101 10.80 -6.41 -2.92
C ASP A 101 12.29 -6.73 -2.69
N THR A 102 13.19 -5.75 -2.83
CA THR A 102 14.61 -5.89 -2.51
C THR A 102 14.95 -5.41 -1.11
N LEU A 103 14.02 -4.74 -0.42
CA LEU A 103 14.26 -4.26 0.94
C LEU A 103 14.11 -5.41 1.94
N PRO A 104 15.01 -5.50 2.93
CA PRO A 104 14.86 -6.47 3.99
C PRO A 104 13.56 -6.20 4.76
N THR A 105 12.79 -7.27 4.98
CA THR A 105 11.60 -7.25 5.82
C THR A 105 11.85 -7.99 7.13
N VAL A 106 11.21 -7.55 8.21
CA VAL A 106 11.22 -8.28 9.49
C VAL A 106 10.52 -9.62 9.31
N ASP A 107 11.17 -10.70 9.72
CA ASP A 107 10.64 -12.07 9.67
C ASP A 107 9.50 -12.24 10.68
N GLN A 108 8.27 -12.32 10.18
CA GLN A 108 7.06 -12.47 10.99
C GLN A 108 6.77 -13.92 11.40
N SER A 109 7.61 -14.89 11.01
CA SER A 109 7.38 -16.32 11.28
C SER A 109 7.99 -16.83 12.59
N ARG A 110 8.88 -16.05 13.22
CA ARG A 110 9.64 -16.43 14.42
C ARG A 110 8.87 -16.35 15.74
N TYR A 111 7.57 -16.05 15.66
CA TYR A 111 6.69 -16.01 16.81
C TYR A 111 5.30 -16.55 16.47
N SER A 112 4.60 -16.97 17.52
CA SER A 112 3.25 -17.49 17.50
C SER A 112 2.35 -16.62 18.35
N ILE A 113 1.12 -16.41 17.87
CA ILE A 113 0.09 -15.67 18.59
C ILE A 113 -1.08 -16.60 18.87
N SER A 114 -1.51 -16.61 20.13
CA SER A 114 -2.72 -17.28 20.57
C SER A 114 -3.59 -16.32 21.38
N PHE A 115 -4.89 -16.60 21.41
CA PHE A 115 -5.89 -15.76 22.04
C PHE A 115 -6.59 -16.59 23.10
N GLU A 116 -6.67 -16.06 24.32
CA GLU A 116 -7.37 -16.73 25.40
C GLU A 116 -8.89 -16.55 25.22
N LYS A 117 -9.62 -17.67 25.17
CA LYS A 117 -11.08 -17.67 24.92
C LYS A 117 -11.79 -16.76 25.92
N SER A 118 -12.77 -16.01 25.41
CA SER A 118 -13.63 -15.13 26.23
C SER A 118 -12.88 -14.01 26.98
N SER A 119 -11.60 -13.79 26.67
CA SER A 119 -10.79 -12.70 27.21
C SER A 119 -10.30 -11.80 26.06
N GLY A 120 -10.00 -10.54 26.37
CA GLY A 120 -9.25 -9.66 25.47
C GLY A 120 -7.75 -10.00 25.42
N SER A 121 -7.32 -11.08 26.08
CA SER A 121 -5.92 -11.42 26.28
C SER A 121 -5.32 -12.14 25.07
N VAL A 122 -4.11 -11.72 24.73
CA VAL A 122 -3.29 -12.24 23.64
C VAL A 122 -1.98 -12.72 24.22
N VAL A 123 -1.64 -13.96 23.90
CA VAL A 123 -0.40 -14.61 24.30
C VAL A 123 0.52 -14.67 23.09
N VAL A 124 1.72 -14.15 23.26
CA VAL A 124 2.79 -14.17 22.26
C VAL A 124 3.97 -14.97 22.80
N THR A 125 4.42 -15.94 22.00
CA THR A 125 5.59 -16.79 22.28
C THR A 125 6.44 -16.92 21.02
N GLY A 126 7.72 -17.26 21.13
CA GLY A 126 8.58 -17.46 19.95
C GLY A 126 10.04 -17.21 20.22
N GLU A 127 10.89 -17.69 19.31
CA GLU A 127 12.36 -17.55 19.40
C GLU A 127 12.78 -16.09 19.52
N THR A 128 12.10 -15.17 18.82
CA THR A 128 12.32 -13.72 18.90
C THR A 128 12.27 -13.19 20.34
N PHE A 129 11.47 -13.82 21.20
CA PHE A 129 11.25 -13.41 22.58
C PHE A 129 11.90 -14.38 23.60
N GLY A 130 12.69 -15.35 23.11
CA GLY A 130 13.28 -16.42 23.91
C GLY A 130 12.24 -17.33 24.54
N SER A 131 12.53 -17.84 25.74
CA SER A 131 11.59 -18.69 26.51
C SER A 131 10.41 -17.92 27.14
N ARG A 132 10.30 -16.61 26.89
CA ARG A 132 9.33 -15.75 27.57
C ARG A 132 7.95 -15.86 26.93
N LYS A 133 6.93 -15.96 27.78
CA LYS A 133 5.52 -15.84 27.40
C LYS A 133 5.06 -14.40 27.66
N LEU A 134 4.78 -13.65 26.60
CA LEU A 134 4.27 -12.28 26.69
C LEU A 134 2.74 -12.32 26.67
N ILE A 135 2.10 -11.65 27.62
CA ILE A 135 0.64 -11.61 27.73
C ILE A 135 0.19 -10.15 27.65
N TYR A 136 -0.63 -9.84 26.66
CA TYR A 136 -1.16 -8.50 26.41
C TYR A 136 -2.68 -8.49 26.50
N ASN A 137 -3.25 -7.43 27.06
CA ASN A 137 -4.70 -7.22 27.02
C ASN A 137 -5.04 -6.24 25.89
N LEU A 138 -5.99 -6.60 25.02
CA LEU A 138 -6.52 -5.75 23.94
C LEU A 138 -7.88 -5.17 24.37
N PRO A 139 -7.94 -3.89 24.80
CA PRO A 139 -9.17 -3.33 25.34
C PRO A 139 -10.32 -3.35 24.32
N GLY A 140 -11.45 -3.93 24.72
CA GLY A 140 -12.67 -4.00 23.92
C GLY A 140 -12.59 -4.94 22.70
N PHE A 141 -11.53 -5.75 22.60
CA PHE A 141 -11.47 -6.85 21.63
C PHE A 141 -12.40 -7.98 22.08
N VAL A 142 -13.25 -8.46 21.17
CA VAL A 142 -14.19 -9.55 21.44
C VAL A 142 -13.76 -10.76 20.62
N PHE A 143 -13.25 -11.79 21.30
CA PHE A 143 -12.94 -13.07 20.68
C PHE A 143 -14.23 -13.86 20.43
N PRO A 144 -14.62 -14.16 19.17
CA PRO A 144 -15.83 -14.94 18.91
C PRO A 144 -15.65 -16.38 19.42
N SER A 145 -16.45 -16.76 20.43
CA SER A 145 -16.40 -18.01 21.20
C SER A 145 -16.33 -19.29 20.33
N ASN A 146 -16.88 -19.25 19.12
CA ASN A 146 -17.06 -20.43 18.26
C ASN A 146 -15.94 -20.60 17.22
N LYS A 147 -14.85 -19.81 17.29
CA LYS A 147 -13.77 -19.84 16.30
C LYS A 147 -12.44 -20.19 16.95
N LYS A 148 -11.68 -21.09 16.31
CA LYS A 148 -10.29 -21.40 16.71
C LYS A 148 -9.34 -20.21 16.50
N ARG A 149 -9.68 -19.24 15.65
CA ARG A 149 -8.87 -18.04 15.33
C ARG A 149 -9.75 -16.81 15.12
N PRO A 150 -9.35 -15.62 15.60
CA PRO A 150 -10.15 -14.42 15.46
C PRO A 150 -10.05 -13.84 14.05
N LYS A 151 -11.21 -13.50 13.46
CA LYS A 151 -11.33 -12.91 12.11
C LYS A 151 -11.28 -11.37 12.11
N ASN A 152 -10.79 -10.76 13.19
CA ASN A 152 -10.91 -9.31 13.46
C ASN A 152 -9.65 -8.69 14.08
N VAL A 153 -8.49 -9.33 13.95
CA VAL A 153 -7.22 -8.82 14.46
C VAL A 153 -6.09 -9.22 13.51
N ILE A 154 -5.19 -8.27 13.28
CA ILE A 154 -3.94 -8.42 12.55
C ILE A 154 -2.84 -8.03 13.49
N TRP A 155 -1.69 -8.67 13.35
CA TRP A 155 -0.52 -8.35 14.13
C TRP A 155 0.73 -8.29 13.27
N PHE A 156 1.71 -7.56 13.76
CA PHE A 156 3.07 -7.57 13.21
C PHE A 156 4.08 -7.12 14.27
N TYR A 157 5.33 -7.50 14.07
CA TYR A 157 6.46 -7.13 14.91
C TYR A 157 7.38 -6.15 14.18
N SER A 158 7.93 -5.18 14.93
CA SER A 158 9.01 -4.30 14.50
C SER A 158 10.24 -4.60 15.36
N ASP A 159 11.32 -5.05 14.73
CA ASP A 159 12.63 -5.27 15.37
C ASP A 159 13.20 -3.96 15.88
N LYS A 160 13.13 -2.90 15.07
CA LYS A 160 13.71 -1.59 15.37
C LYS A 160 13.04 -0.91 16.57
N MET A 161 11.73 -1.09 16.74
CA MET A 161 11.00 -0.54 17.89
C MET A 161 10.93 -1.53 19.05
N GLU A 162 11.16 -2.82 18.79
CA GLU A 162 10.95 -3.93 19.72
C GLU A 162 9.51 -3.98 20.24
N ARG A 163 8.55 -3.77 19.33
CA ARG A 163 7.11 -3.71 19.66
C ARG A 163 6.28 -4.64 18.80
N MET A 164 5.31 -5.28 19.45
CA MET A 164 4.20 -5.99 18.81
C MET A 164 3.05 -5.03 18.56
N PHE A 165 2.56 -4.96 17.34
CA PHE A 165 1.39 -4.17 16.97
C PHE A 165 0.21 -5.11 16.76
N PHE A 166 -0.96 -4.72 17.27
CA PHE A 166 -2.23 -5.40 17.07
C PHE A 166 -3.24 -4.40 16.51
N VAL A 167 -3.72 -4.64 15.30
CA VAL A 167 -4.77 -3.85 14.65
C VAL A 167 -6.06 -4.67 14.72
N TYR A 168 -7.08 -4.21 15.43
CA TYR A 168 -8.29 -5.00 15.68
C TYR A 168 -9.57 -4.17 15.70
N LYS A 169 -10.72 -4.84 15.52
CA LYS A 169 -12.04 -4.20 15.66
C LYS A 169 -12.49 -4.17 17.12
N LYS A 170 -12.96 -3.02 17.58
CA LYS A 170 -13.53 -2.87 18.93
C LYS A 170 -15.01 -3.25 18.93
N GLY A 171 -15.43 -4.11 19.86
CA GLY A 171 -16.85 -4.45 20.08
C GLY A 171 -17.57 -5.09 18.89
N GLY A 172 -16.86 -5.65 17.91
CA GLY A 172 -17.46 -6.22 16.69
C GLY A 172 -18.08 -5.20 15.73
N ASN A 173 -18.01 -3.90 16.03
CA ASN A 173 -18.59 -2.84 15.21
C ASN A 173 -17.81 -2.66 13.89
N TYR A 174 -18.56 -2.47 12.82
CA TYR A 174 -18.01 -2.18 11.50
C TYR A 174 -17.39 -0.78 11.46
N GLY A 175 -16.16 -0.67 10.93
CA GLY A 175 -15.48 0.61 10.71
C GLY A 175 -14.77 1.24 11.91
N GLN A 176 -14.82 0.62 13.08
CA GLN A 176 -14.09 1.08 14.27
C GLN A 176 -12.89 0.19 14.58
N PHE A 177 -11.69 0.71 14.32
CA PHE A 177 -10.43 0.00 14.54
C PHE A 177 -9.64 0.62 15.68
N SER A 178 -9.05 -0.24 16.50
CA SER A 178 -8.11 0.10 17.56
C SER A 178 -6.76 -0.55 17.25
N ILE A 179 -5.69 0.11 17.68
CA ILE A 179 -4.33 -0.33 17.52
C ILE A 179 -3.69 -0.38 18.90
N SER A 180 -3.22 -1.56 19.31
CA SER A 180 -2.38 -1.72 20.49
C SER A 180 -0.94 -1.88 20.02
N SER A 181 -0.05 -1.02 20.48
CA SER A 181 1.39 -1.19 20.31
C SER A 181 2.00 -1.56 21.64
N CYS A 182 2.58 -2.76 21.75
CA CYS A 182 3.02 -3.37 22.99
C CYS A 182 4.54 -3.58 23.01
N THR A 183 5.19 -3.17 24.09
CA THR A 183 6.63 -3.42 24.29
C THR A 183 6.88 -4.92 24.47
N THR A 184 7.91 -5.43 23.81
CA THR A 184 8.41 -6.80 24.01
C THR A 184 9.56 -6.87 25.01
N LYS A 185 10.16 -5.72 25.33
CA LYS A 185 11.11 -5.57 26.44
C LYS A 185 10.35 -5.52 27.76
N ILE A 186 10.28 -6.66 28.43
CA ILE A 186 9.89 -6.76 29.83
C ILE A 186 11.18 -6.86 30.67
N HIS A 187 11.38 -5.93 31.59
CA HIS A 187 12.55 -5.90 32.49
C HIS A 187 12.24 -6.41 33.91
N SER A 188 10.99 -6.77 34.24
CA SER A 188 10.63 -7.30 35.56
C SER A 188 9.40 -8.23 35.52
N PRO A 189 9.31 -9.26 36.38
CA PRO A 189 8.21 -10.24 36.38
C PRO A 189 6.91 -9.76 37.04
N VAL A 190 6.85 -8.52 37.56
CA VAL A 190 5.74 -8.06 38.40
C VAL A 190 4.90 -7.00 37.69
N GLU A 191 3.63 -7.35 37.46
CA GLU A 191 2.48 -6.52 37.09
C GLU A 191 2.64 -5.57 35.88
N SER A 192 2.59 -6.21 34.71
CA SER A 192 2.51 -5.69 33.36
C SER A 192 1.19 -4.96 33.00
N LYS A 193 0.79 -3.92 33.74
CA LYS A 193 -0.40 -3.12 33.37
C LYS A 193 -0.15 -2.10 32.25
N ASP A 194 1.10 -1.72 31.99
CA ASP A 194 1.46 -0.69 30.99
C ASP A 194 2.36 -1.20 29.84
N LEU A 195 2.18 -2.45 29.38
CA LEU A 195 2.96 -2.93 28.24
C LEU A 195 2.50 -2.32 26.91
N CYS A 196 1.23 -1.90 26.80
CA CYS A 196 0.62 -1.52 25.54
C CYS A 196 0.12 -0.07 25.53
N VAL A 197 0.46 0.66 24.48
CA VAL A 197 -0.18 1.93 24.13
C VAL A 197 -1.34 1.62 23.19
N ASN A 198 -2.54 2.01 23.60
CA ASN A 198 -3.77 1.74 22.85
C ASN A 198 -4.27 3.02 22.17
N THR A 199 -4.46 2.97 20.85
CA THR A 199 -4.89 4.13 20.05
C THR A 199 -6.07 3.75 19.16
N ASN A 200 -7.15 4.53 19.18
CA ASN A 200 -8.20 4.41 18.16
C ASN A 200 -7.70 5.03 16.85
N THR A 201 -7.88 4.34 15.73
CA THR A 201 -7.42 4.84 14.43
C THR A 201 -8.57 5.32 13.57
N LYS A 202 -8.33 6.42 12.84
CA LYS A 202 -9.22 6.93 11.78
C LYS A 202 -8.82 6.39 10.40
N LEU A 203 -7.83 5.50 10.34
CA LEU A 203 -7.40 4.89 9.08
C LEU A 203 -8.51 4.01 8.51
N ASN A 204 -8.73 4.12 7.20
CA ASN A 204 -9.55 3.17 6.48
C ASN A 204 -8.76 1.85 6.35
N LEU A 205 -9.20 0.83 7.09
CA LEU A 205 -8.64 -0.51 7.12
C LEU A 205 -9.62 -1.56 6.57
N TRP A 206 -10.64 -1.13 5.85
CA TRP A 206 -11.69 -2.01 5.33
C TRP A 206 -11.20 -3.01 4.29
N SER A 207 -10.18 -2.63 3.50
CA SER A 207 -9.55 -3.48 2.49
C SER A 207 -8.64 -4.56 3.09
N VAL A 208 -8.28 -4.45 4.37
CA VAL A 208 -7.29 -5.33 4.99
C VAL A 208 -7.94 -6.68 5.34
N ALA A 209 -7.24 -7.78 5.02
CA ALA A 209 -7.72 -9.15 5.15
C ALA A 209 -7.88 -9.68 6.58
N MET A 210 -8.48 -8.92 7.50
CA MET A 210 -8.67 -9.34 8.90
C MET A 210 -9.40 -10.68 9.04
N SER A 211 -10.15 -11.10 8.03
CA SER A 211 -10.92 -12.34 8.03
C SER A 211 -10.15 -13.59 7.58
N ASN A 212 -8.93 -13.46 7.03
CA ASN A 212 -8.14 -14.58 6.50
C ASN A 212 -6.76 -14.73 7.17
N PRO A 213 -6.64 -15.62 8.17
CA PRO A 213 -5.40 -15.81 8.93
C PRO A 213 -4.20 -16.28 8.12
N LYS A 214 -4.42 -16.97 6.98
CA LYS A 214 -3.34 -17.44 6.11
C LYS A 214 -2.60 -16.28 5.41
N LEU A 215 -3.22 -15.10 5.37
CA LEU A 215 -2.61 -13.92 4.77
C LEU A 215 -1.74 -13.16 5.77
N PHE A 216 -1.92 -13.33 7.09
CA PHE A 216 -1.17 -12.57 8.10
C PHE A 216 0.32 -12.87 8.13
N SER A 217 0.71 -14.12 7.84
CA SER A 217 2.12 -14.49 7.66
C SER A 217 2.78 -13.80 6.46
N LYS A 218 1.99 -13.15 5.59
CA LYS A 218 2.49 -12.37 4.46
C LYS A 218 2.68 -10.89 4.77
N THR A 219 2.37 -10.43 5.99
CA THR A 219 2.57 -9.03 6.38
C THR A 219 4.03 -8.63 6.17
N LYS A 220 4.27 -7.56 5.41
CA LYS A 220 5.62 -7.06 5.13
C LYS A 220 5.94 -5.87 6.03
N VAL A 221 6.97 -5.96 6.87
CA VAL A 221 7.40 -4.86 7.74
C VAL A 221 8.77 -4.37 7.32
N TYR A 222 8.86 -3.12 6.88
CA TYR A 222 10.09 -2.43 6.48
C TYR A 222 10.47 -1.42 7.57
N ASP A 223 11.18 -1.89 8.59
CA ASP A 223 11.56 -1.08 9.75
C ASP A 223 12.46 0.12 9.42
N SER A 224 13.32 -0.03 8.41
CA SER A 224 14.18 1.05 7.90
C SER A 224 13.37 2.25 7.42
N LEU A 225 12.15 2.01 6.92
CA LEU A 225 11.23 3.03 6.41
C LEU A 225 10.05 3.31 7.35
N GLN A 226 9.94 2.59 8.48
CA GLN A 226 8.77 2.59 9.36
C GLN A 226 7.45 2.38 8.58
N LEU A 227 7.49 1.42 7.66
CA LEU A 227 6.41 1.11 6.71
C LEU A 227 5.95 -0.34 6.88
N VAL A 228 4.64 -0.56 6.98
CA VAL A 228 4.04 -1.90 7.01
C VAL A 228 3.09 -2.07 5.84
N GLY A 229 3.25 -3.16 5.08
CA GLY A 229 2.33 -3.64 4.08
C GLY A 229 1.40 -4.70 4.67
N LEU A 230 0.14 -4.33 4.92
CA LEU A 230 -0.88 -5.25 5.41
C LEU A 230 -1.59 -5.91 4.23
N PRO A 231 -1.75 -7.24 4.22
CA PRO A 231 -2.36 -7.96 3.10
C PRO A 231 -3.83 -7.56 2.90
N ASN A 232 -4.23 -7.36 1.65
CA ASN A 232 -5.60 -7.03 1.30
C ASN A 232 -6.47 -8.28 1.16
N ALA A 233 -7.77 -8.15 1.46
CA ALA A 233 -8.77 -9.21 1.34
C ALA A 233 -9.27 -9.39 -0.11
N HIS A 234 -8.71 -8.63 -1.04
CA HIS A 234 -9.18 -8.48 -2.40
C HIS A 234 -8.84 -9.70 -3.26
N SER A 235 -9.64 -9.98 -4.29
CA SER A 235 -9.47 -11.15 -5.18
C SER A 235 -8.12 -11.18 -5.90
N CYS A 236 -7.49 -10.04 -6.16
CA CYS A 236 -6.11 -9.99 -6.72
C CYS A 236 -5.01 -9.80 -5.68
N GLY A 237 -5.33 -9.99 -4.41
CA GLY A 237 -4.37 -9.84 -3.32
C GLY A 237 -3.79 -8.42 -3.25
N GLY A 238 -2.48 -8.35 -3.01
CA GLY A 238 -1.75 -7.11 -2.79
C GLY A 238 -1.72 -6.66 -1.32
N TYR A 239 -1.14 -5.48 -1.10
CA TYR A 239 -0.94 -4.90 0.22
C TYR A 239 -1.53 -3.48 0.30
N SER A 240 -2.05 -3.13 1.46
CA SER A 240 -2.27 -1.74 1.87
C SER A 240 -1.13 -1.33 2.80
N TYR A 241 -0.37 -0.34 2.38
CA TYR A 241 0.78 0.20 3.05
C TYR A 241 0.42 1.36 3.98
N TYR A 242 0.98 1.29 5.19
CA TYR A 242 0.79 2.28 6.25
C TYR A 242 2.12 2.62 6.91
N LYS A 243 2.30 3.89 7.26
CA LYS A 243 3.36 4.32 8.16
C LYS A 243 2.96 4.05 9.60
N PHE A 244 3.92 3.59 10.39
CA PHE A 244 3.74 3.32 11.81
C PHE A 244 4.84 3.97 12.66
N ASN A 245 4.54 4.17 13.94
CA ASN A 245 5.49 4.62 14.96
C ASN A 245 5.29 3.77 16.21
N GLU A 246 5.99 4.08 17.30
CA GLU A 246 5.91 3.32 18.57
C GLU A 246 4.51 3.25 19.20
N ARG A 247 3.55 4.05 18.74
CA ARG A 247 2.19 4.10 19.31
C ARG A 247 1.13 3.52 18.40
N THR A 248 1.23 3.71 17.09
CA THR A 248 0.11 3.44 16.17
C THR A 248 0.52 3.38 14.69
N LEU A 249 -0.42 2.97 13.84
CA LEU A 249 -0.40 3.27 12.41
C LEU A 249 -1.11 4.61 12.21
N PHE A 250 -0.42 5.58 11.60
CA PHE A 250 -0.89 6.97 11.58
C PHE A 250 -1.15 7.52 10.18
N LYS A 251 -0.65 6.89 9.11
CA LYS A 251 -0.86 7.39 7.74
C LYS A 251 -0.87 6.26 6.72
N SER A 252 -1.82 6.28 5.79
CA SER A 252 -1.83 5.43 4.61
C SER A 252 -0.92 6.01 3.51
N VAL A 253 -0.12 5.16 2.86
CA VAL A 253 0.74 5.56 1.71
C VAL A 253 -0.03 5.29 0.42
N GLN A 254 -0.79 6.28 -0.03
CA GLN A 254 -1.77 6.10 -1.12
C GLN A 254 -1.11 5.71 -2.45
N THR A 255 0.11 6.20 -2.69
CA THR A 255 0.88 5.87 -3.89
C THR A 255 1.17 4.37 -4.01
N LEU A 256 1.32 3.63 -2.89
CA LEU A 256 1.61 2.20 -2.90
C LEU A 256 0.36 1.31 -2.80
N ASN A 257 -0.81 1.88 -2.51
CA ASN A 257 -2.04 1.13 -2.23
C ASN A 257 -2.85 0.81 -3.49
N LYS A 258 -2.20 0.83 -4.65
CA LYS A 258 -2.84 0.68 -5.95
C LYS A 258 -2.47 -0.67 -6.54
N VAL A 259 -3.49 -1.49 -6.83
CA VAL A 259 -3.30 -2.90 -7.17
C VAL A 259 -2.89 -3.11 -8.64
N PHE A 260 -3.29 -2.22 -9.56
CA PHE A 260 -3.04 -2.37 -11.03
C PHE A 260 -2.12 -1.31 -11.62
N ILE A 261 -1.38 -0.62 -10.76
CA ILE A 261 -0.53 0.50 -11.18
C ILE A 261 0.91 0.15 -10.83
N PRO A 262 1.86 0.39 -11.74
CA PRO A 262 3.27 0.30 -11.41
C PRO A 262 3.57 1.17 -10.20
N THR A 263 4.19 0.57 -9.18
CA THR A 263 4.63 1.28 -7.98
C THR A 263 6.02 0.81 -7.59
N THR A 264 6.82 1.72 -7.04
CA THR A 264 8.14 1.38 -6.49
C THR A 264 8.48 2.31 -5.33
N VAL A 265 9.55 1.99 -4.61
CA VAL A 265 10.07 2.80 -3.49
C VAL A 265 11.56 2.98 -3.64
N ASP A 266 12.03 4.23 -3.69
CA ASP A 266 13.44 4.55 -3.52
C ASP A 266 13.73 4.66 -2.01
N SER A 267 14.39 3.63 -1.48
CA SER A 267 14.75 3.54 -0.06
C SER A 267 15.81 4.54 0.36
N ARG A 268 16.65 5.01 -0.57
CA ARG A 268 17.73 5.99 -0.31
C ARG A 268 17.13 7.33 0.11
N THR A 269 15.99 7.68 -0.49
CA THR A 269 15.28 8.94 -0.21
C THR A 269 13.97 8.75 0.55
N GLY A 270 13.50 7.51 0.68
CA GLY A 270 12.24 7.17 1.31
C GLY A 270 11.04 7.71 0.54
N PHE A 271 11.07 7.71 -0.80
CA PHE A 271 9.94 8.10 -1.65
C PHE A 271 9.29 6.88 -2.29
N ALA A 272 7.96 6.85 -2.27
CA ALA A 272 7.14 5.97 -3.09
C ALA A 272 6.80 6.67 -4.42
N TYR A 273 6.83 5.92 -5.51
CA TYR A 273 6.42 6.37 -6.83
C TYR A 273 5.28 5.50 -7.36
N SER A 274 4.37 6.09 -8.13
CA SER A 274 3.33 5.37 -8.87
C SER A 274 3.04 6.04 -10.20
N VAL A 275 2.61 5.28 -11.21
CA VAL A 275 2.19 5.84 -12.50
C VAL A 275 0.72 5.54 -12.79
N GLU A 276 -0.08 6.59 -12.96
CA GLU A 276 -1.50 6.51 -13.29
C GLU A 276 -1.79 6.97 -14.72
N GLY A 277 -2.95 6.62 -15.26
CA GLY A 277 -3.40 7.08 -16.58
C GLY A 277 -3.05 6.08 -17.69
N GLY A 278 -2.84 6.57 -18.90
CA GLY A 278 -2.76 5.75 -20.12
C GLY A 278 -4.14 5.51 -20.75
N ARG A 279 -4.23 4.58 -21.70
CA ARG A 279 -5.48 4.29 -22.44
C ARG A 279 -6.11 5.57 -23.04
N ASP A 280 -5.32 6.26 -23.87
CA ASP A 280 -5.61 7.57 -24.47
C ASP A 280 -5.73 8.76 -23.51
N LYS A 281 -5.49 8.57 -22.22
CA LYS A 281 -5.37 9.66 -21.23
C LYS A 281 -3.91 9.99 -20.97
N ALA A 282 -3.68 11.20 -20.46
CA ALA A 282 -2.37 11.61 -19.99
C ALA A 282 -1.84 10.66 -18.90
N ILE A 283 -0.54 10.38 -18.92
CA ILE A 283 0.12 9.60 -17.87
C ILE A 283 0.54 10.54 -16.74
N LEU A 284 0.32 10.12 -15.51
CA LEU A 284 0.56 10.89 -14.30
C LEU A 284 1.53 10.13 -13.39
N VAL A 285 2.76 10.64 -13.26
CA VAL A 285 3.73 10.15 -12.29
C VAL A 285 3.48 10.85 -10.95
N LYS A 286 3.25 10.07 -9.89
CA LYS A 286 3.07 10.58 -8.53
C LYS A 286 4.22 10.16 -7.65
N ALA A 287 4.63 11.05 -6.76
CA ALA A 287 5.58 10.76 -5.71
C ALA A 287 5.02 11.11 -4.33
N GLU A 288 5.25 10.23 -3.35
CA GLU A 288 4.86 10.42 -1.96
C GLU A 288 6.02 10.06 -1.02
N LYS A 289 6.38 10.99 -0.13
CA LYS A 289 7.41 10.77 0.88
C LYS A 289 6.90 9.83 2.00
N ILE A 290 7.68 8.78 2.27
CA ILE A 290 7.44 7.77 3.30
C ILE A 290 8.14 8.16 4.60
N VAL A 291 9.40 8.62 4.61
CA VAL A 291 10.12 8.91 5.87
C VAL A 291 10.02 10.39 6.25
N ASN A 292 9.66 10.69 7.51
CA ASN A 292 9.64 12.05 8.08
C ASN A 292 10.79 12.22 9.08
N LYS A 293 12.05 12.18 8.62
CA LYS A 293 13.27 12.81 9.20
C LYS A 293 14.52 11.98 8.82
N GLN A 294 15.55 12.68 8.33
CA GLN A 294 16.91 12.18 8.07
C GLN A 294 17.65 11.89 9.39
N PRO A 295 18.67 11.03 9.34
CA PRO A 295 20.02 11.57 9.51
C PRO A 295 20.92 11.15 8.33
N ALA A 296 21.50 12.15 7.65
CA ALA A 296 22.64 12.13 6.71
C ALA A 296 22.36 12.87 5.39
N ILE A 297 22.80 14.12 5.36
CA ILE A 297 23.44 14.88 4.26
C ILE A 297 23.01 14.53 2.82
N TYR A 298 21.76 14.78 2.48
CA TYR A 298 21.42 15.37 1.17
C TYR A 298 20.28 16.37 1.41
N ARG A 299 20.61 17.67 1.41
CA ARG A 299 19.62 18.75 1.46
C ARG A 299 18.92 18.85 0.11
N MET A 300 18.03 17.91 -0.21
CA MET A 300 16.91 18.23 -1.10
C MET A 300 16.01 19.21 -0.33
N LYS A 301 15.70 20.37 -0.91
CA LYS A 301 14.76 21.36 -0.35
C LYS A 301 13.34 20.76 -0.35
N SER A 302 13.09 19.80 0.53
CA SER A 302 11.81 19.07 0.58
C SER A 302 10.75 19.91 1.29
N ARG A 303 10.07 20.78 0.54
CA ARG A 303 8.69 21.14 0.89
C ARG A 303 7.86 19.87 0.66
N TYR A 304 7.18 19.37 1.68
CA TYR A 304 6.23 18.24 1.56
C TYR A 304 5.18 18.58 0.50
N ARG A 305 5.39 18.18 -0.75
CA ARG A 305 4.44 18.32 -1.84
C ARG A 305 4.24 16.94 -2.46
N ARG A 306 2.99 16.55 -2.65
CA ARG A 306 2.65 15.51 -3.61
C ARG A 306 3.05 16.05 -4.97
N ILE A 307 4.09 15.50 -5.56
CA ILE A 307 4.56 15.94 -6.87
C ILE A 307 3.84 15.11 -7.91
N ARG A 308 3.32 15.80 -8.93
CA ARG A 308 2.49 15.26 -9.99
C ARG A 308 3.08 15.75 -11.30
N VAL A 309 3.64 14.83 -12.08
CA VAL A 309 4.13 15.11 -13.43
C VAL A 309 3.13 14.55 -14.41
N ARG A 310 2.53 15.42 -15.24
CA ARG A 310 1.56 15.03 -16.27
C ARG A 310 2.28 14.97 -17.62
N ILE A 311 2.31 13.81 -18.24
CA ILE A 311 2.86 13.58 -19.56
C ILE A 311 1.70 13.61 -20.57
N GLN A 312 1.78 14.50 -21.57
CA GLN A 312 0.71 14.68 -22.55
C GLN A 312 0.67 13.54 -23.58
N ARG A 313 -0.51 13.27 -24.15
CA ARG A 313 -0.70 12.21 -25.16
C ARG A 313 0.17 12.43 -26.41
N SER A 314 0.35 13.68 -26.83
CA SER A 314 1.23 14.05 -27.94
C SER A 314 2.68 13.64 -27.68
N THR A 315 3.19 13.90 -26.47
CA THR A 315 4.54 13.51 -26.03
C THR A 315 4.71 11.98 -26.06
N LEU A 316 3.68 11.24 -25.67
CA LEU A 316 3.67 9.78 -25.67
C LEU A 316 3.62 9.20 -27.10
N LYS A 317 2.77 9.72 -28.00
CA LYS A 317 2.76 9.26 -29.40
C LYS A 317 4.12 9.46 -30.07
N ALA A 318 4.75 10.61 -29.81
CA ALA A 318 6.09 10.89 -30.33
C ALA A 318 7.19 9.95 -29.79
N SER A 319 7.02 9.31 -28.63
CA SER A 319 8.02 8.35 -28.11
C SER A 319 8.00 6.99 -28.78
N PHE A 320 6.94 6.66 -29.54
CA PHE A 320 6.81 5.40 -30.27
C PHE A 320 7.11 5.56 -31.76
N ASN A 321 6.94 6.76 -32.33
CA ASN A 321 7.25 7.05 -33.73
C ASN A 321 8.74 7.37 -33.98
N GLY A 322 9.59 7.25 -32.96
CA GLY A 322 11.02 7.61 -33.02
C GLY A 322 11.94 6.50 -33.56
N SER A 323 11.39 5.38 -33.97
CA SER A 323 12.09 4.30 -34.67
C SER A 323 11.33 4.03 -35.96
N ASN A 324 11.93 4.42 -37.10
CA ASN A 324 11.47 4.06 -38.44
C ASN A 324 11.37 2.55 -38.60
#